data_AF-A0A6U0CIR1-F1
#
_entry.id   AF-A0A6U0CIR1-F1
#
_cell.length_a   1.000
_cell.length_b   1.000
_cell.length_c   1.000
_cell.angle_alpha   90.00
_cell.angle_beta   90.00
_cell.angle_gamma   90.00
#
_symmetry.space_group_name_H-M   'P 1'
#
loop_
_entity.id
_entity.type
_entity.pdbx_description
1 polymer ?
#
loop_
_entity_poly.entity_id
_entity_poly.type
_entity_poly.pdbx_seq_one_letter_code
_entity_poly.pdbx_strand_id
1 'polypeptide(L)'
;GEFVHAPLMRRPSPAPAEGMPAGEYVALALRFPNLATSNQRTQEQRGVSLDFVLDTGSSADIVLPPVAQELQLEEVGEQPAGAGALGAGLQSGKIVMLGDTQLDYLPPDRRFAFITGFNAAALFVPTPGVAGILGKPFFDSFDAIDVRVNAGTGNHTALFHAAFDADAAMAGSGLRRIAVDASGPGGLPIVMVSVNGGPPMRGLLDTGAPITILNRAAADAAGVTLMADADAAPPSAPPTGGLLSMFQSPPPPPKPERGAAWVGGAGGVAPIRLVASEHAVAVAADGVQLADVPVLVGDLPGFAALGAGEDEPAVLLGWDALRGGGGTARRIVFGTRRGFLLA
;
A
#
# COMPACT_ATOMS: atom_id res chain seq x y z
N GLY A 1 5.56 -13.37 -25.32
CA GLY A 1 5.72 -12.26 -24.36
C GLY A 1 6.62 -12.76 -23.27
N GLU A 2 7.73 -12.08 -23.01
CA GLU A 2 8.57 -12.39 -21.86
C GLU A 2 7.83 -11.94 -20.59
N PHE A 3 7.63 -12.86 -19.66
CA PHE A 3 7.07 -12.57 -18.34
C PHE A 3 8.17 -12.79 -17.31
N VAL A 4 8.20 -11.95 -16.28
CA VAL A 4 9.10 -12.16 -15.15
C VAL A 4 8.27 -12.57 -13.95
N HIS A 5 8.59 -13.71 -13.35
CA HIS A 5 7.80 -14.32 -12.28
C HIS A 5 8.49 -14.19 -10.93
N ALA A 6 7.89 -13.43 -10.01
CA ALA A 6 8.43 -13.12 -8.70
C ALA A 6 7.61 -13.67 -7.54
N PRO A 7 8.21 -14.38 -6.56
CA PRO A 7 7.59 -14.51 -5.25
C PRO A 7 7.46 -13.13 -4.58
N LEU A 8 6.35 -12.92 -3.89
CA LEU A 8 6.12 -11.75 -3.05
C LEU A 8 6.20 -12.18 -1.58
N MET A 9 6.86 -11.36 -0.78
CA MET A 9 7.00 -11.58 0.65
C MET A 9 5.80 -11.02 1.39
N ARG A 10 5.43 -11.69 2.48
CA ARG A 10 4.44 -11.18 3.45
C ARG A 10 5.21 -10.52 4.57
N ARG A 11 5.01 -9.22 4.75
CA ARG A 11 5.57 -8.48 5.87
C ARG A 11 4.45 -8.16 6.86
N PRO A 12 4.62 -8.47 8.16
CA PRO A 12 3.60 -8.17 9.14
C PRO A 12 3.38 -6.66 9.21
N SER A 13 2.11 -6.24 9.19
CA SER A 13 1.71 -4.89 9.57
C SER A 13 1.99 -4.66 11.07
N PRO A 14 2.15 -3.40 11.53
CA PRO A 14 1.98 -3.09 12.95
C PRO A 14 0.75 -3.82 13.52
N ALA A 15 0.87 -4.31 14.76
CA ALA A 15 -0.17 -5.12 15.38
C ALA A 15 -1.53 -4.40 15.29
N PRO A 16 -2.56 -5.04 14.71
CA PRO A 16 -3.88 -4.43 14.63
C PRO A 16 -4.51 -4.35 16.03
N ALA A 17 -5.70 -3.73 16.08
CA ALA A 17 -6.56 -3.77 17.26
C ALA A 17 -6.69 -5.19 17.83
N GLU A 18 -6.79 -5.32 19.16
CA GLU A 18 -7.00 -6.62 19.79
C GLU A 18 -8.33 -7.23 19.28
N GLY A 19 -8.25 -8.44 18.73
CA GLY A 19 -9.39 -9.14 18.11
C GLY A 19 -9.50 -9.01 16.58
N MET A 20 -8.64 -8.21 15.93
CA MET A 20 -8.54 -8.16 14.46
C MET A 20 -7.44 -9.09 13.92
N PRO A 21 -7.63 -9.66 12.70
CA PRO A 21 -6.58 -10.42 12.04
C PRO A 21 -5.37 -9.53 11.74
N ALA A 22 -4.17 -10.08 11.94
CA ALA A 22 -2.93 -9.39 11.58
C ALA A 22 -2.95 -8.99 10.10
N GLY A 23 -2.77 -7.68 9.86
CA GLY A 23 -2.60 -7.15 8.51
C GLY A 23 -1.25 -7.57 7.92
N GLU A 24 -1.17 -7.67 6.60
CA GLU A 24 0.06 -8.01 5.89
C GLU A 24 0.25 -7.12 4.68
N TYR A 25 1.49 -6.65 4.52
CA TYR A 25 1.92 -6.00 3.30
C TYR A 25 2.44 -7.04 2.31
N VAL A 26 2.14 -6.82 1.04
CA VAL A 26 2.76 -7.54 -0.06
C VAL A 26 4.01 -6.79 -0.48
N ALA A 27 5.17 -7.40 -0.29
CA ALA A 27 6.46 -6.78 -0.58
C ALA A 27 7.21 -7.52 -1.70
N LEU A 28 7.94 -6.75 -2.50
CA LEU A 28 8.84 -7.23 -3.54
C LEU A 28 10.30 -7.02 -3.11
N ALA A 29 11.11 -8.08 -3.20
CA ALA A 29 12.55 -7.99 -2.98
C ALA A 29 13.25 -7.50 -4.25
N LEU A 30 13.85 -6.32 -4.17
CA LEU A 30 14.65 -5.71 -5.23
C LEU A 30 16.14 -5.73 -4.86
N ARG A 31 16.98 -6.05 -5.84
CA ARG A 31 18.44 -6.05 -5.70
C ARG A 31 19.04 -4.89 -6.49
N PHE A 32 19.90 -4.12 -5.84
CA PHE A 32 20.62 -3.00 -6.43
C PHE A 32 22.12 -3.35 -6.50
N PRO A 33 22.59 -3.92 -7.62
CA PRO A 33 23.93 -4.50 -7.74
C PRO A 33 25.07 -3.48 -7.54
N ASN A 34 24.81 -2.20 -7.81
CA ASN A 34 25.82 -1.15 -7.76
C ASN A 34 25.89 -0.44 -6.40
N LEU A 35 24.88 -0.60 -5.54
CA LEU A 35 24.82 -0.02 -4.21
C LEU A 35 25.54 -0.91 -3.19
N ALA A 36 25.94 -0.34 -2.06
CA ALA A 36 26.58 -1.03 -0.96
C ALA A 36 26.23 -0.35 0.37
N THR A 37 26.07 -1.14 1.44
CA THR A 37 26.03 -0.60 2.80
C THR A 37 27.41 -0.15 3.25
N SER A 38 27.48 0.59 4.35
CA SER A 38 28.74 1.02 4.98
C SER A 38 29.65 -0.17 5.28
N ASN A 39 29.09 -1.28 5.77
CA ASN A 39 29.84 -2.50 6.04
C ASN A 39 30.26 -3.26 4.77
N GLN A 40 29.47 -3.23 3.69
CA GLN A 40 29.88 -3.83 2.42
C GLN A 40 31.01 -3.03 1.77
N ARG A 41 30.96 -1.69 1.83
CA ARG A 41 32.03 -0.82 1.31
C ARG A 41 33.38 -1.08 1.98
N THR A 42 33.42 -1.30 3.29
CA THR A 42 34.68 -1.62 4.00
C THR A 42 35.25 -2.98 3.61
N GLN A 43 34.42 -3.88 3.07
CA GLN A 43 34.81 -5.20 2.58
C GLN A 43 34.94 -5.26 1.05
N GLU A 44 34.90 -4.11 0.35
CA GLU A 44 34.91 -4.02 -1.11
C GLU A 44 33.80 -4.85 -1.81
N GLN A 45 32.68 -5.04 -1.12
CA GLN A 45 31.50 -5.75 -1.62
C GLN A 45 30.42 -4.79 -2.11
N ARG A 46 29.56 -5.28 -3.00
CA ARG A 46 28.40 -4.56 -3.54
C ARG A 46 27.20 -5.48 -3.72
N GLY A 47 26.05 -4.85 -3.95
CA GLY A 47 24.78 -5.50 -4.17
C GLY A 47 23.98 -5.63 -2.88
N VAL A 48 23.05 -4.70 -2.70
CA VAL A 48 22.10 -4.70 -1.58
C VAL A 48 20.76 -5.26 -2.04
N SER A 49 20.10 -5.97 -1.14
CA SER A 49 18.72 -6.42 -1.30
C SER A 49 17.83 -5.60 -0.38
N LEU A 50 16.75 -5.06 -0.93
CA LEU A 50 15.82 -4.19 -0.23
C LEU A 50 14.39 -4.64 -0.56
N ASP A 51 13.53 -4.62 0.44
CA ASP A 51 12.13 -4.97 0.29
C ASP A 51 11.31 -3.71 0.13
N PHE A 52 10.34 -3.72 -0.77
CA PHE A 52 9.41 -2.59 -0.92
C PHE A 52 7.98 -3.10 -0.96
N VAL A 53 7.07 -2.38 -0.30
CA VAL A 53 5.63 -2.66 -0.38
C VAL A 53 5.13 -2.28 -1.78
N LEU A 54 4.35 -3.14 -2.41
CA LEU A 54 3.61 -2.78 -3.62
C LEU A 54 2.37 -1.99 -3.21
N ASP A 55 2.28 -0.73 -3.61
CA ASP A 55 1.25 0.20 -3.15
C ASP A 55 0.62 0.97 -4.31
N THR A 56 -0.53 0.50 -4.76
CA THR A 56 -1.33 1.18 -5.78
C THR A 56 -1.94 2.51 -5.30
N GLY A 57 -2.01 2.74 -3.98
CA GLY A 57 -2.46 3.99 -3.36
C GLY A 57 -1.37 5.07 -3.30
N SER A 58 -0.12 4.73 -3.62
CA SER A 58 0.98 5.69 -3.67
C SER A 58 1.19 6.25 -5.08
N SER A 59 1.24 7.58 -5.18
CA SER A 59 1.52 8.29 -6.44
C SER A 59 3.02 8.39 -6.77
N ALA A 60 3.88 7.96 -5.85
CA ALA A 60 5.34 8.00 -5.99
C ALA A 60 5.99 6.72 -5.48
N ASP A 61 7.15 6.37 -6.04
CA ASP A 61 8.07 5.44 -5.40
C ASP A 61 8.76 6.15 -4.23
N ILE A 62 8.86 5.47 -3.09
CA ILE A 62 9.39 6.02 -1.85
C ILE A 62 10.49 5.11 -1.32
N VAL A 63 11.57 5.72 -0.85
CA VAL A 63 12.61 5.07 -0.02
C VAL A 63 12.67 5.76 1.33
N LEU A 64 12.84 4.99 2.40
CA LEU A 64 12.94 5.55 3.75
C LEU A 64 14.24 6.36 3.90
N PRO A 65 14.21 7.56 4.52
CA PRO A 65 15.40 8.41 4.67
C PRO A 65 16.61 7.70 5.33
N PRO A 66 16.45 6.86 6.37
CA PRO A 66 17.58 6.11 6.93
C PRO A 66 18.24 5.16 5.93
N VAL A 67 17.46 4.56 5.01
CA VAL A 67 17.99 3.69 3.95
C VAL A 67 18.75 4.52 2.93
N ALA A 68 18.17 5.65 2.49
CA ALA A 68 18.84 6.56 1.56
C ALA A 68 20.16 7.09 2.12
N GLN A 69 20.19 7.43 3.42
CA GLN A 69 21.38 7.90 4.12
C GLN A 69 22.45 6.80 4.24
N GLU A 70 22.07 5.59 4.66
CA GLU A 70 23.01 4.46 4.80
C GLU A 70 23.65 4.08 3.46
N LEU A 71 22.86 4.12 2.38
CA LEU A 71 23.33 3.80 1.04
C LEU A 71 24.06 4.98 0.36
N GLN A 72 24.04 6.17 0.97
CA GLN A 72 24.63 7.40 0.43
C GLN A 72 24.09 7.71 -0.97
N LEU A 73 22.77 7.63 -1.14
CA LEU A 73 22.15 7.83 -2.45
C LEU A 73 22.32 9.27 -2.94
N GLU A 74 22.58 9.41 -4.24
CA GLU A 74 22.72 10.70 -4.91
C GLU A 74 21.36 11.39 -5.03
N GLU A 75 21.32 12.68 -4.73
CA GLU A 75 20.15 13.54 -4.92
C GLU A 75 20.10 13.97 -6.39
N VAL A 76 19.05 13.56 -7.09
CA VAL A 76 18.86 13.80 -8.53
C VAL A 76 17.67 14.70 -8.84
N GLY A 77 16.97 15.17 -7.81
CA GLY A 77 15.87 16.12 -7.94
C GLY A 77 15.13 16.38 -6.63
N GLU A 78 14.01 17.07 -6.73
CA GLU A 78 13.11 17.37 -5.63
C GLU A 78 11.68 16.96 -5.98
N GLN A 79 11.02 16.32 -5.02
CA GLN A 79 9.61 15.99 -5.07
C GLN A 79 8.84 17.11 -4.34
N PRO A 80 7.93 17.83 -5.00
CA PRO A 80 7.09 18.81 -4.33
C PRO A 80 6.22 18.12 -3.28
N ALA A 81 5.81 18.88 -2.26
CA ALA A 81 4.94 18.35 -1.23
C ALA A 81 3.60 17.87 -1.84
N GLY A 82 3.07 16.76 -1.32
CA GLY A 82 1.84 16.11 -1.82
C GLY A 82 0.96 15.61 -0.69
N ALA A 83 -0.21 15.05 -0.99
CA ALA A 83 -1.11 14.46 0.01
C ALA A 83 -0.90 12.94 0.08
N GLY A 84 -0.58 12.39 1.25
CA GLY A 84 -0.59 10.95 1.52
C GLY A 84 -1.90 10.47 2.15
N ALA A 85 -2.17 9.16 2.08
CA ALA A 85 -3.41 8.54 2.55
C ALA A 85 -3.70 8.77 4.07
N LEU A 86 -2.68 9.08 4.86
CA LEU A 86 -2.80 9.33 6.30
C LEU A 86 -2.80 10.82 6.67
N GLY A 87 -2.94 11.71 5.68
CA GLY A 87 -2.85 13.15 5.91
C GLY A 87 -1.49 13.67 6.32
N ALA A 88 -0.48 12.80 6.29
CA ALA A 88 0.86 13.24 6.03
C ALA A 88 0.82 14.03 4.72
N GLY A 89 0.99 15.35 4.80
CA GLY A 89 1.63 16.01 3.67
C GLY A 89 2.91 15.21 3.42
N LEU A 90 3.03 14.55 2.27
CA LEU A 90 4.33 14.14 1.75
C LEU A 90 5.14 15.43 1.83
N GLN A 91 6.05 15.51 2.80
CA GLN A 91 6.91 16.68 2.91
C GLN A 91 7.66 16.80 1.58
N SER A 92 8.10 18.00 1.20
CA SER A 92 8.99 18.12 0.06
C SER A 92 10.18 17.18 0.30
N GLY A 93 10.33 16.20 -0.59
CA GLY A 93 11.32 15.13 -0.45
C GLY A 93 12.41 15.30 -1.47
N LYS A 94 13.59 14.79 -1.16
CA LYS A 94 14.64 14.68 -2.18
C LYS A 94 14.33 13.47 -3.06
N ILE A 95 14.44 13.62 -4.37
CA ILE A 95 14.45 12.47 -5.27
C ILE A 95 15.86 11.94 -5.29
N VAL A 96 16.03 10.67 -4.96
CA VAL A 96 17.33 10.02 -4.88
C VAL A 96 17.46 8.89 -5.91
N MET A 97 18.66 8.69 -6.42
CA MET A 97 18.97 7.65 -7.40
C MET A 97 19.36 6.34 -6.71
N LEU A 98 18.61 5.27 -6.96
CA LEU A 98 18.96 3.91 -6.56
C LEU A 98 19.71 3.16 -7.68
N GLY A 99 19.51 3.57 -8.94
CA GLY A 99 20.18 3.00 -10.10
C GLY A 99 19.46 1.77 -10.68
N ASP A 100 20.21 0.89 -11.34
CA ASP A 100 19.62 -0.31 -11.94
C ASP A 100 19.17 -1.29 -10.85
N THR A 101 18.00 -1.89 -11.05
CA THR A 101 17.43 -2.87 -10.11
C THR A 101 17.15 -4.20 -10.79
N GLN A 102 17.33 -5.25 -10.02
CA GLN A 102 17.12 -6.65 -10.41
C GLN A 102 16.13 -7.28 -9.42
N LEU A 103 15.54 -8.39 -9.83
CA LEU A 103 14.72 -9.18 -8.93
C LEU A 103 15.61 -10.09 -8.07
N ASP A 104 15.55 -9.91 -6.74
CA ASP A 104 16.57 -10.49 -5.85
C ASP A 104 16.51 -12.03 -5.77
N TYR A 105 15.32 -12.59 -5.91
CA TYR A 105 15.09 -14.04 -5.84
C TYR A 105 15.60 -14.81 -7.07
N LEU A 106 15.96 -14.12 -8.16
CA LEU A 106 16.53 -14.80 -9.33
C LEU A 106 17.94 -15.31 -9.01
N PRO A 107 18.29 -16.53 -9.45
CA PRO A 107 19.66 -17.02 -9.37
C PRO A 107 20.65 -16.03 -10.02
N PRO A 108 21.88 -15.87 -9.50
CA PRO A 108 22.83 -14.87 -10.00
C PRO A 108 23.09 -14.89 -11.50
N ASP A 109 23.13 -16.08 -12.11
CA ASP A 109 23.33 -16.32 -13.55
C ASP A 109 22.10 -15.92 -14.41
N ARG A 110 20.95 -15.70 -13.78
CA ARG A 110 19.68 -15.31 -14.41
C ARG A 110 19.25 -13.90 -14.04
N ARG A 111 20.03 -13.18 -13.24
CA ARG A 111 19.73 -11.79 -12.89
C ARG A 111 20.00 -10.88 -14.06
N PHE A 112 19.05 -9.99 -14.33
CA PHE A 112 19.17 -8.92 -15.31
C PHE A 112 18.58 -7.64 -14.72
N ALA A 113 19.01 -6.48 -15.24
CA ALA A 113 18.41 -5.22 -14.88
C ALA A 113 16.97 -5.19 -15.42
N PHE A 114 16.02 -5.18 -14.51
CA PHE A 114 14.59 -5.21 -14.80
C PHE A 114 13.99 -3.81 -14.90
N ILE A 115 14.54 -2.85 -14.14
CA ILE A 115 14.34 -1.41 -14.31
C ILE A 115 15.72 -0.75 -14.24
N THR A 116 15.98 0.22 -15.12
CA THR A 116 17.23 0.99 -15.15
C THR A 116 17.02 2.40 -14.63
N GLY A 117 17.99 2.97 -13.92
CA GLY A 117 17.90 4.35 -13.40
C GLY A 117 16.73 4.57 -12.43
N PHE A 118 16.42 3.57 -11.60
CA PHE A 118 15.35 3.66 -10.61
C PHE A 118 15.64 4.79 -9.62
N ASN A 119 14.66 5.67 -9.43
CA ASN A 119 14.72 6.78 -8.49
C ASN A 119 13.46 6.78 -7.64
N ALA A 120 13.57 7.31 -6.43
CA ALA A 120 12.46 7.36 -5.48
C ALA A 120 12.54 8.63 -4.62
N ALA A 121 11.41 9.07 -4.10
CA ALA A 121 11.37 10.13 -3.12
C ALA A 121 11.84 9.62 -1.75
N ALA A 122 12.79 10.31 -1.12
CA ALA A 122 13.25 10.01 0.23
C ALA A 122 12.27 10.59 1.26
N LEU A 123 11.27 9.80 1.67
CA LEU A 123 10.15 10.25 2.51
C LEU A 123 9.86 9.26 3.63
N PHE A 124 9.49 9.80 4.80
CA PHE A 124 9.11 8.96 5.93
C PHE A 124 7.69 8.42 5.71
N VAL A 125 7.56 7.09 5.68
CA VAL A 125 6.29 6.38 5.64
C VAL A 125 6.30 5.29 6.72
N PRO A 126 5.18 5.07 7.44
CA PRO A 126 5.12 4.10 8.53
C PRO A 126 4.99 2.66 8.02
N THR A 127 6.02 2.16 7.34
CA THR A 127 6.09 0.80 6.77
C THR A 127 7.19 0.00 7.46
N PRO A 128 6.92 -0.66 8.60
CA PRO A 128 7.95 -1.37 9.35
C PRO A 128 8.51 -2.56 8.57
N GLY A 129 9.82 -2.75 8.64
CA GLY A 129 10.49 -3.94 8.10
C GLY A 129 10.68 -3.96 6.59
N VAL A 130 10.44 -2.85 5.90
CA VAL A 130 10.72 -2.65 4.47
C VAL A 130 11.59 -1.40 4.26
N ALA A 131 12.19 -1.28 3.08
CA ALA A 131 13.00 -0.14 2.68
C ALA A 131 12.17 1.03 2.12
N GLY A 132 10.91 0.79 1.76
CA GLY A 132 10.01 1.82 1.24
C GLY A 132 8.80 1.24 0.51
N ILE A 133 8.29 2.03 -0.44
CA ILE A 133 7.05 1.77 -1.19
C ILE A 133 7.33 1.85 -2.70
N LEU A 134 6.79 0.91 -3.47
CA LEU A 134 6.70 0.96 -4.93
C LEU A 134 5.29 1.44 -5.29
N GLY A 135 5.21 2.68 -5.75
CA GLY A 135 3.99 3.35 -6.12
C GLY A 135 3.76 3.35 -7.63
N LYS A 136 2.86 4.21 -8.06
CA LYS A 136 2.43 4.34 -9.45
C LYS A 136 3.57 4.36 -10.49
N PRO A 137 4.70 5.09 -10.32
CA PRO A 137 5.76 5.08 -11.33
C PRO A 137 6.37 3.68 -11.57
N PHE A 138 6.52 2.87 -10.52
CA PHE A 138 6.90 1.47 -10.67
C PHE A 138 5.83 0.65 -11.41
N PHE A 139 4.56 0.79 -11.04
CA PHE A 139 3.47 0.09 -11.74
C PHE A 139 3.42 0.45 -13.23
N ASP A 140 3.56 1.74 -13.56
CA ASP A 140 3.55 2.28 -14.93
C ASP A 140 4.72 1.81 -15.80
N SER A 141 5.74 1.20 -15.20
CA SER A 141 6.83 0.54 -15.93
C SER A 141 6.39 -0.76 -16.62
N PHE A 142 5.16 -1.24 -16.35
CA PHE A 142 4.58 -2.46 -16.91
C PHE A 142 3.23 -2.18 -17.57
N ASP A 143 2.88 -2.98 -18.57
CA ASP A 143 1.52 -2.99 -19.13
C ASP A 143 0.52 -3.60 -18.12
N ALA A 144 0.97 -4.61 -17.36
CA ALA A 144 0.23 -5.15 -16.23
C ALA A 144 1.10 -5.85 -15.18
N ILE A 145 0.59 -5.95 -13.96
CA ILE A 145 1.12 -6.80 -12.89
C ILE A 145 0.02 -7.79 -12.45
N ASP A 146 0.25 -9.09 -12.66
CA ASP A 146 -0.65 -10.19 -12.29
C ASP A 146 -0.20 -10.80 -10.96
N VAL A 147 -0.91 -10.46 -9.88
CA VAL A 147 -0.69 -10.98 -8.53
C VAL A 147 -1.60 -12.18 -8.29
N ARG A 148 -0.99 -13.31 -7.93
CA ARG A 148 -1.67 -14.56 -7.59
C ARG A 148 -1.49 -14.88 -6.13
N VAL A 149 -2.61 -15.09 -5.46
CA VAL A 149 -2.69 -15.57 -4.08
C VAL A 149 -2.94 -17.07 -4.15
N ASN A 150 -2.00 -17.88 -3.66
CA ASN A 150 -2.11 -19.33 -3.73
C ASN A 150 -2.91 -19.88 -2.54
N ALA A 151 -3.96 -20.65 -2.84
CA ALA A 151 -4.73 -21.36 -1.83
C ALA A 151 -3.84 -22.26 -0.96
N GLY A 152 -4.16 -22.35 0.34
CA GLY A 152 -3.52 -23.27 1.29
C GLY A 152 -2.08 -22.96 1.74
N THR A 153 -1.28 -22.27 0.92
CA THR A 153 0.08 -21.84 1.31
C THR A 153 0.12 -20.39 1.77
N GLY A 154 -0.81 -19.57 1.29
CA GLY A 154 -0.78 -18.12 1.49
C GLY A 154 0.38 -17.44 0.74
N ASN A 155 1.13 -18.16 -0.10
CA ASN A 155 2.20 -17.58 -0.88
C ASN A 155 1.62 -16.70 -1.99
N HIS A 156 2.25 -15.55 -2.20
CA HIS A 156 1.89 -14.61 -3.23
C HIS A 156 2.96 -14.61 -4.33
N THR A 157 2.55 -14.51 -5.59
CA THR A 157 3.46 -14.38 -6.73
C THR A 157 2.99 -13.25 -7.64
N ALA A 158 3.90 -12.40 -8.11
CA ALA A 158 3.65 -11.41 -9.14
C ALA A 158 4.23 -11.86 -10.48
N LEU A 159 3.49 -11.65 -11.56
CA LEU A 159 4.00 -11.70 -12.92
C LEU A 159 3.97 -10.29 -13.50
N PHE A 160 5.11 -9.84 -14.02
CA PHE A 160 5.24 -8.53 -14.65
C PHE A 160 5.14 -8.67 -16.16
N HIS A 161 4.23 -7.92 -16.78
CA HIS A 161 3.91 -8.00 -18.19
C HIS A 161 4.41 -6.75 -18.91
N ALA A 162 5.37 -6.91 -19.83
CA ALA A 162 5.76 -5.84 -20.76
C ALA A 162 4.69 -5.57 -21.84
N ALA A 163 3.88 -6.59 -22.15
CA ALA A 163 2.70 -6.48 -23.00
C ALA A 163 1.58 -7.34 -22.40
N PHE A 164 0.38 -6.77 -22.23
CA PHE A 164 -0.75 -7.48 -21.63
C PHE A 164 -2.01 -7.41 -22.50
N ASP A 165 -2.52 -8.59 -22.89
CA ASP A 165 -3.80 -8.74 -23.56
C ASP A 165 -4.89 -9.11 -22.54
N ALA A 166 -5.66 -8.10 -22.12
CA ALA A 166 -6.73 -8.26 -21.15
C ALA A 166 -7.86 -9.17 -21.64
N ASP A 167 -8.18 -9.15 -22.94
CA ASP A 167 -9.31 -9.92 -23.47
C ASP A 167 -8.92 -11.40 -23.57
N ALA A 168 -7.69 -11.68 -24.00
CA ALA A 168 -7.13 -13.04 -23.92
C ALA A 168 -7.00 -13.53 -22.48
N ALA A 169 -6.60 -12.67 -21.54
CA ALA A 169 -6.51 -13.04 -20.13
C ALA A 169 -7.89 -13.38 -19.52
N MET A 170 -8.95 -12.67 -19.90
CA MET A 170 -10.33 -12.94 -19.44
C MET A 170 -10.94 -14.20 -20.06
N ALA A 171 -10.54 -14.57 -21.27
CA ALA A 171 -11.09 -15.72 -21.98
C ALA A 171 -10.91 -17.03 -21.18
N GLY A 172 -12.01 -17.55 -20.63
CA GLY A 172 -12.03 -18.83 -19.90
C GLY A 172 -11.39 -18.82 -18.50
N SER A 173 -10.93 -17.67 -17.99
CA SER A 173 -10.23 -17.58 -16.70
C SER A 173 -11.12 -17.23 -15.51
N GLY A 174 -12.37 -16.83 -15.76
CA GLY A 174 -13.27 -16.33 -14.72
C GLY A 174 -12.98 -14.88 -14.29
N LEU A 175 -11.93 -14.24 -14.80
CA LEU A 175 -11.62 -12.83 -14.51
C LEU A 175 -12.81 -11.93 -14.88
N ARG A 176 -13.05 -10.93 -14.02
CA ARG A 176 -13.99 -9.84 -14.20
C ARG A 176 -13.21 -8.55 -14.29
N ARG A 177 -13.55 -7.71 -15.27
CA ARG A 177 -13.01 -6.36 -15.37
C ARG A 177 -13.76 -5.47 -14.39
N ILE A 178 -13.01 -4.66 -13.65
CA ILE A 178 -13.56 -3.64 -12.78
C ILE A 178 -13.05 -2.29 -13.31
N ALA A 179 -13.96 -1.36 -13.52
CA ALA A 179 -13.62 -0.04 -14.04
C ALA A 179 -12.75 0.74 -13.03
N VAL A 180 -11.67 1.33 -13.52
CA VAL A 180 -10.81 2.25 -12.75
C VAL A 180 -10.91 3.63 -13.36
N ASP A 181 -11.22 4.61 -12.52
CA ASP A 181 -11.03 6.01 -12.80
C ASP A 181 -9.66 6.46 -12.26
N ALA A 182 -8.75 6.82 -13.16
CA ALA A 182 -7.44 7.39 -12.82
C ALA A 182 -7.33 8.87 -13.22
N SER A 183 -8.47 9.54 -13.42
CA SER A 183 -8.51 10.97 -13.80
C SER A 183 -8.32 11.93 -12.61
N GLY A 184 -8.38 11.41 -11.38
CA GLY A 184 -8.19 12.18 -10.16
C GLY A 184 -6.74 12.66 -9.92
N PRO A 185 -6.53 13.50 -8.90
CA PRO A 185 -5.19 13.98 -8.52
C PRO A 185 -4.20 12.83 -8.30
N GLY A 186 -3.01 12.94 -8.87
CA GLY A 186 -1.96 11.93 -8.75
C GLY A 186 -2.21 10.64 -9.56
N GLY A 187 -3.30 10.56 -10.34
CA GLY A 187 -3.61 9.41 -11.18
C GLY A 187 -3.84 8.11 -10.41
N LEU A 188 -4.27 8.22 -9.14
CA LEU A 188 -4.52 7.08 -8.27
C LEU A 188 -5.73 6.27 -8.75
N PRO A 189 -5.75 4.94 -8.53
CA PRO A 189 -6.81 4.08 -9.04
C PRO A 189 -8.07 4.16 -8.18
N ILE A 190 -9.06 4.89 -8.67
CA ILE A 190 -10.37 5.03 -8.01
C ILE A 190 -11.37 4.04 -8.62
N VAL A 191 -12.14 3.37 -7.77
CA VAL A 191 -13.17 2.40 -8.18
C VAL A 191 -14.48 2.71 -7.46
N MET A 192 -15.60 2.28 -8.01
CA MET A 192 -16.89 2.39 -7.30
C MET A 192 -17.05 1.19 -6.38
N VAL A 193 -17.08 1.43 -5.08
CA VAL A 193 -17.22 0.42 -4.02
C VAL A 193 -18.63 0.44 -3.46
N SER A 194 -19.20 -0.72 -3.18
CA SER A 194 -20.42 -0.85 -2.38
C SER A 194 -20.12 -1.73 -1.17
N VAL A 195 -20.67 -1.35 -0.02
CA VAL A 195 -20.52 -2.09 1.24
C VAL A 195 -21.91 -2.48 1.73
N ASN A 196 -22.09 -3.75 2.10
CA ASN A 196 -23.38 -4.35 2.48
C ASN A 196 -24.50 -4.15 1.44
N GLY A 197 -24.15 -4.07 0.16
CA GLY A 197 -25.12 -3.78 -0.92
C GLY A 197 -25.69 -2.37 -0.90
N GLY A 198 -25.11 -1.46 -0.10
CA GLY A 198 -25.48 -0.04 -0.08
C GLY A 198 -25.07 0.72 -1.35
N PRO A 199 -25.36 2.03 -1.40
CA PRO A 199 -25.05 2.87 -2.56
C PRO A 199 -23.55 2.84 -2.92
N PRO A 200 -23.20 2.89 -4.22
CA PRO A 200 -21.81 2.91 -4.64
C PRO A 200 -21.15 4.24 -4.24
N MET A 201 -19.93 4.15 -3.70
CA MET A 201 -19.11 5.25 -3.21
C MET A 201 -17.69 5.17 -3.78
N ARG A 202 -16.94 6.26 -3.76
CA ARG A 202 -15.57 6.28 -4.31
C ARG A 202 -14.62 5.52 -3.39
N GLY A 203 -13.87 4.59 -3.97
CA GLY A 203 -12.86 3.82 -3.27
C GLY A 203 -11.48 3.98 -3.89
N LEU A 204 -10.45 4.23 -3.07
CA LEU A 204 -9.05 4.10 -3.49
C LEU A 204 -8.67 2.62 -3.47
N LEU A 205 -8.19 2.08 -4.58
CA LEU A 205 -7.58 0.75 -4.58
C LEU A 205 -6.15 0.85 -4.03
N ASP A 206 -5.91 0.32 -2.84
CA ASP A 206 -4.69 0.53 -2.07
C ASP A 206 -4.13 -0.82 -1.56
N THR A 207 -3.20 -1.39 -2.33
CA THR A 207 -2.47 -2.60 -1.93
C THR A 207 -1.45 -2.36 -0.81
N GLY A 208 -1.09 -1.09 -0.55
CA GLY A 208 -0.25 -0.70 0.56
C GLY A 208 -1.00 -0.72 1.89
N ALA A 209 -2.33 -0.64 1.88
CA ALA A 209 -3.13 -0.80 3.07
C ALA A 209 -3.48 -2.27 3.34
N PRO A 210 -3.16 -2.80 4.53
CA PRO A 210 -3.41 -4.20 4.84
C PRO A 210 -4.89 -4.48 5.18
N ILE A 211 -5.64 -3.45 5.59
CA ILE A 211 -7.04 -3.52 6.03
C ILE A 211 -7.85 -2.45 5.30
N THR A 212 -9.08 -2.78 4.93
CA THR A 212 -10.03 -1.85 4.31
C THR A 212 -10.55 -0.84 5.33
N ILE A 213 -10.52 0.45 4.97
CA ILE A 213 -10.91 1.57 5.85
C ILE A 213 -12.05 2.36 5.21
N LEU A 214 -13.09 2.65 5.97
CA LEU A 214 -14.18 3.53 5.58
C LEU A 214 -14.08 4.83 6.37
N ASN A 215 -14.45 5.97 5.77
CA ASN A 215 -14.78 7.13 6.58
C ASN A 215 -16.14 6.94 7.28
N ARG A 216 -16.47 7.82 8.23
CA ARG A 216 -17.73 7.68 8.98
C ARG A 216 -18.96 7.77 8.09
N ALA A 217 -18.96 8.71 7.14
CA ALA A 217 -20.05 8.86 6.18
C ALA A 217 -20.31 7.58 5.36
N ALA A 218 -19.26 6.88 4.93
CA ALA A 218 -19.36 5.59 4.25
C ALA A 218 -19.90 4.49 5.17
N ALA A 219 -19.41 4.42 6.41
CA ALA A 219 -19.90 3.44 7.38
C ALA A 219 -21.39 3.63 7.68
N ASP A 220 -21.84 4.87 7.88
CA ASP A 220 -23.24 5.20 8.12
C ASP A 220 -24.11 4.87 6.89
N ALA A 221 -23.67 5.26 5.69
CA ALA A 221 -24.38 4.98 4.45
C ALA A 221 -24.50 3.47 4.15
N ALA A 222 -23.54 2.67 4.61
CA ALA A 222 -23.50 1.22 4.45
C ALA A 222 -24.10 0.43 5.64
N GLY A 223 -24.58 1.13 6.67
CA GLY A 223 -25.16 0.51 7.87
C GLY A 223 -24.17 -0.35 8.65
N VAL A 224 -22.90 0.06 8.73
CA VAL A 224 -21.86 -0.68 9.45
C VAL A 224 -22.02 -0.47 10.96
N THR A 225 -22.22 -1.56 11.70
CA THR A 225 -22.20 -1.54 13.16
C THR A 225 -20.77 -1.60 13.67
N LEU A 226 -20.39 -0.65 14.54
CA LEU A 226 -19.05 -0.57 15.13
C LEU A 226 -18.99 -1.33 16.45
N MET A 227 -17.84 -1.90 16.77
CA MET A 227 -17.59 -2.45 18.11
C MET A 227 -17.79 -1.34 19.15
N ALA A 228 -18.52 -1.65 20.23
CA ALA A 228 -18.82 -0.69 21.30
C ALA A 228 -17.53 -0.06 21.85
N ASP A 229 -17.56 1.28 22.03
CA ASP A 229 -16.45 2.05 22.56
C ASP A 229 -15.97 1.47 23.91
N ALA A 230 -14.68 1.15 23.98
CA ALA A 230 -13.96 1.37 25.23
C ALA A 230 -13.60 2.85 25.24
N ASP A 231 -14.13 3.62 26.19
CA ASP A 231 -13.86 5.04 26.45
C ASP A 231 -12.35 5.29 26.68
N ALA A 232 -11.56 5.32 25.61
CA ALA A 232 -10.14 5.62 25.66
C ALA A 232 -9.92 7.07 25.22
N ALA A 233 -9.40 7.89 26.12
CA ALA A 233 -8.98 9.25 25.80
C ALA A 233 -7.87 9.20 24.73
N PRO A 234 -7.85 10.16 23.76
CA PRO A 234 -6.79 10.22 22.78
C PRO A 234 -5.42 10.34 23.47
N PRO A 235 -4.37 9.65 22.97
CA PRO A 235 -3.03 9.82 23.51
C PRO A 235 -2.59 11.28 23.36
N SER A 236 -1.99 11.83 24.42
CA SER A 236 -1.48 13.21 24.42
C SER A 236 -0.46 13.40 23.30
N ALA A 237 -0.65 14.44 22.47
CA ALA A 237 0.30 14.81 21.42
C ALA A 237 1.73 14.97 21.97
N PRO A 238 2.78 14.58 21.23
CA PRO A 238 4.15 14.78 21.68
C PRO A 238 4.44 16.28 21.88
N PRO A 239 5.27 16.65 22.87
CA PRO A 239 5.63 18.04 23.10
C PRO A 239 6.31 18.61 21.85
N THR A 240 5.90 19.81 21.44
CA THR A 240 6.49 20.59 20.35
C THR A 240 7.95 20.95 20.68
N GLY A 241 8.88 20.05 20.37
CA GLY A 241 10.32 20.24 20.48
C GLY A 241 10.96 20.33 19.09
N GLY A 242 11.90 21.26 18.91
CA GLY A 242 12.46 21.67 17.61
C GLY A 242 13.12 20.59 16.76
N LEU A 243 13.64 21.01 15.59
CA LEU A 243 14.25 20.29 14.45
C LEU A 243 14.99 18.95 14.70
N LEU A 244 15.42 18.64 15.93
CA LEU A 244 16.04 17.37 16.32
C LEU A 244 15.03 16.27 16.71
N SER A 245 13.75 16.61 16.94
CA SER A 245 12.68 15.63 17.24
C SER A 245 12.19 14.86 16.01
N MET A 246 12.47 15.34 14.79
CA MET A 246 12.16 14.66 13.52
C MET A 246 12.93 13.34 13.33
N PHE A 247 14.00 13.12 14.11
CA PHE A 247 14.78 11.88 14.11
C PHE A 247 14.44 10.94 15.26
N GLN A 248 13.50 11.31 16.14
CA GLN A 248 12.99 10.41 17.16
C GLN A 248 11.95 9.50 16.52
N SER A 249 12.05 8.20 16.80
CA SER A 249 10.98 7.24 16.49
C SER A 249 9.64 7.84 16.89
N PRO A 250 8.58 7.73 16.07
CA PRO A 250 7.25 8.17 16.48
C PRO A 250 6.94 7.59 17.87
N PRO A 251 6.23 8.34 18.74
CA PRO A 251 5.88 7.83 20.05
C PRO A 251 5.28 6.43 19.89
N PRO A 252 5.60 5.48 20.78
CA PRO A 252 5.12 4.12 20.65
C PRO A 252 3.60 4.18 20.49
N PRO A 253 3.03 3.40 19.55
CA PRO A 253 1.58 3.39 19.38
C PRO A 253 0.94 3.11 20.75
N PRO A 254 -0.20 3.76 21.06
CA PRO A 254 -0.94 3.44 22.27
C PRO A 254 -1.19 1.93 22.34
N LYS A 255 -1.34 1.41 23.56
CA LYS A 255 -1.61 -0.02 23.76
C LYS A 255 -2.78 -0.44 22.86
N PRO A 256 -2.71 -1.61 22.21
CA PRO A 256 -3.81 -2.09 21.38
C PRO A 256 -5.09 -2.11 22.20
N GLU A 257 -6.10 -1.43 21.68
CA GLU A 257 -7.44 -1.39 22.25
C GLU A 257 -8.29 -2.47 21.58
N ARG A 258 -9.20 -3.08 22.33
CA ARG A 258 -10.15 -4.04 21.75
C ARG A 258 -11.05 -3.29 20.78
N GLY A 259 -11.01 -3.69 19.51
CA GLY A 259 -11.85 -3.08 18.47
C GLY A 259 -11.46 -1.66 18.05
N ALA A 260 -10.28 -1.14 18.43
CA ALA A 260 -9.79 0.13 17.92
C ALA A 260 -8.29 0.08 17.57
N ALA A 261 -7.94 0.71 16.46
CA ALA A 261 -6.58 0.89 15.99
C ALA A 261 -6.24 2.38 15.92
N TRP A 262 -4.98 2.72 16.15
CA TRP A 262 -4.50 4.09 16.05
C TRP A 262 -3.55 4.21 14.87
N VAL A 263 -3.86 5.15 13.99
CA VAL A 263 -2.98 5.52 12.89
C VAL A 263 -2.18 6.74 13.29
N GLY A 264 -0.86 6.62 13.23
CA GLY A 264 0.03 7.73 13.56
C GLY A 264 -0.20 8.91 12.61
N GLY A 265 -0.51 10.08 13.17
CA GLY A 265 -0.52 11.31 12.39
C GLY A 265 0.92 11.71 12.05
N ALA A 266 1.18 12.09 10.80
CA ALA A 266 2.47 12.62 10.39
C ALA A 266 2.47 14.15 10.44
N GLY A 267 3.66 14.75 10.53
CA GLY A 267 3.81 16.21 10.45
C GLY A 267 3.16 16.99 11.61
N GLY A 268 2.97 16.37 12.78
CA GLY A 268 2.35 17.01 13.95
C GLY A 268 0.82 16.89 14.00
N VAL A 269 0.20 16.14 13.07
CA VAL A 269 -1.22 15.79 13.15
C VAL A 269 -1.43 14.78 14.29
N ALA A 270 -2.53 14.95 15.04
CA ALA A 270 -2.87 14.02 16.12
C ALA A 270 -3.12 12.60 15.55
N PRO A 271 -2.80 11.53 16.30
CA PRO A 271 -3.18 10.18 15.91
C PRO A 271 -4.67 10.06 15.63
N ILE A 272 -5.02 9.35 14.56
CA ILE A 272 -6.42 9.13 14.17
C ILE A 272 -6.85 7.78 14.70
N ARG A 273 -7.97 7.78 15.43
CA ARG A 273 -8.60 6.56 15.93
C ARG A 273 -9.45 5.94 14.83
N LEU A 274 -9.22 4.66 14.58
CA LEU A 274 -10.04 3.81 13.73
C LEU A 274 -10.78 2.80 14.58
N VAL A 275 -12.07 2.60 14.35
CA VAL A 275 -12.93 1.68 15.10
C VAL A 275 -13.31 0.50 14.21
N ALA A 276 -13.21 -0.70 14.75
CA ALA A 276 -13.56 -1.94 14.08
C ALA A 276 -15.07 -2.06 13.84
N SER A 277 -15.45 -2.67 12.71
CA SER A 277 -16.79 -3.21 12.57
C SER A 277 -17.01 -4.41 13.52
N GLU A 278 -18.22 -4.57 14.03
CA GLU A 278 -18.60 -5.71 14.89
C GLU A 278 -18.59 -7.04 14.11
N HIS A 279 -18.94 -6.96 12.83
CA HIS A 279 -19.00 -8.11 11.92
C HIS A 279 -18.23 -7.82 10.64
N ALA A 280 -17.88 -8.89 9.92
CA ALA A 280 -17.41 -8.76 8.55
C ALA A 280 -18.52 -8.13 7.69
N VAL A 281 -18.14 -7.23 6.79
CA VAL A 281 -19.05 -6.55 5.87
C VAL A 281 -18.79 -7.01 4.45
N ALA A 282 -19.84 -7.11 3.65
CA ALA A 282 -19.74 -7.50 2.26
C ALA A 282 -19.20 -6.33 1.43
N VAL A 283 -18.00 -6.46 0.88
CA VAL A 283 -17.36 -5.44 0.04
C VAL A 283 -17.40 -5.88 -1.43
N ALA A 284 -17.91 -5.01 -2.30
CA ALA A 284 -17.93 -5.22 -3.75
C ALA A 284 -17.39 -3.99 -4.48
N ALA A 285 -16.74 -4.19 -5.63
CA ALA A 285 -16.31 -3.11 -6.52
C ALA A 285 -16.89 -3.31 -7.92
N ASP A 286 -17.52 -2.27 -8.47
CA ASP A 286 -18.22 -2.30 -9.77
C ASP A 286 -19.18 -3.50 -9.91
N GLY A 287 -19.91 -3.80 -8.83
CA GLY A 287 -20.83 -4.94 -8.75
C GLY A 287 -20.17 -6.32 -8.61
N VAL A 288 -18.84 -6.42 -8.59
CA VAL A 288 -18.11 -7.66 -8.34
C VAL A 288 -17.88 -7.81 -6.84
N GLN A 289 -18.49 -8.83 -6.23
CA GLN A 289 -18.24 -9.17 -4.82
C GLN A 289 -16.75 -9.48 -4.63
N LEU A 290 -16.09 -8.71 -3.75
CA LEU A 290 -14.69 -8.90 -3.43
C LEU A 290 -14.55 -9.88 -2.28
N ALA A 291 -15.09 -9.55 -1.11
CA ALA A 291 -14.91 -10.34 0.09
C ALA A 291 -15.88 -9.90 1.19
N ASP A 292 -16.08 -10.77 2.17
CA ASP A 292 -16.64 -10.38 3.46
C ASP A 292 -15.47 -10.20 4.43
N VAL A 293 -15.20 -8.96 4.85
CA VAL A 293 -14.02 -8.63 5.67
C VAL A 293 -14.40 -7.73 6.85
N PRO A 294 -13.71 -7.85 8.01
CA PRO A 294 -13.80 -6.81 9.02
C PRO A 294 -13.20 -5.51 8.45
N VAL A 295 -13.81 -4.37 8.76
CA VAL A 295 -13.33 -3.06 8.31
C VAL A 295 -12.99 -2.19 9.49
N LEU A 296 -12.17 -1.17 9.22
CA LEU A 296 -11.89 -0.09 10.14
C LEU A 296 -12.64 1.17 9.71
N VAL A 297 -13.13 1.94 10.67
CA VAL A 297 -13.89 3.17 10.41
C VAL A 297 -13.23 4.35 11.11
N GLY A 298 -12.91 5.38 10.34
CA GLY A 298 -12.42 6.66 10.84
C GLY A 298 -11.96 7.57 9.72
N ASP A 299 -11.87 8.86 9.99
CA ASP A 299 -11.70 9.89 8.97
C ASP A 299 -10.23 10.17 8.73
N LEU A 300 -9.65 9.48 7.74
CA LEU A 300 -8.28 9.69 7.30
C LEU A 300 -8.19 10.87 6.33
N PRO A 301 -7.20 11.77 6.44
CA PRO A 301 -7.11 12.88 5.51
C PRO A 301 -6.76 12.45 4.08
N GLY A 302 -6.33 11.20 3.87
CA GLY A 302 -6.22 10.57 2.55
C GLY A 302 -7.50 10.52 1.75
N PHE A 303 -8.67 10.55 2.40
CA PHE A 303 -9.94 10.60 1.69
C PHE A 303 -10.12 11.90 0.87
N ALA A 304 -9.43 12.98 1.25
CA ALA A 304 -9.38 14.18 0.42
C ALA A 304 -8.73 13.93 -0.95
N ALA A 305 -7.79 12.98 -1.05
CA ALA A 305 -7.18 12.60 -2.33
C ALA A 305 -8.17 11.91 -3.28
N LEU A 306 -9.26 11.35 -2.74
CA LEU A 306 -10.37 10.83 -3.52
C LEU A 306 -11.32 11.93 -4.02
N GLY A 307 -11.05 13.20 -3.69
CA GLY A 307 -11.95 14.31 -3.95
C GLY A 307 -13.26 14.20 -3.16
N ALA A 308 -13.28 13.37 -2.11
CA ALA A 308 -14.38 13.29 -1.18
C ALA A 308 -14.26 14.45 -0.18
N GLY A 309 -15.34 15.23 -0.02
CA GLY A 309 -15.46 16.17 1.09
C GLY A 309 -15.46 15.47 2.45
N GLU A 310 -15.34 16.24 3.54
CA GLU A 310 -15.34 15.69 4.92
C GLU A 310 -16.57 14.80 5.21
N ASP A 311 -17.71 15.12 4.61
CA ASP A 311 -18.99 14.41 4.79
C ASP A 311 -19.34 13.45 3.63
N GLU A 312 -18.46 13.29 2.63
CA GLU A 312 -18.76 12.44 1.47
C GLU A 312 -18.27 11.01 1.69
N PRO A 313 -19.11 9.97 1.48
CA PRO A 313 -18.71 8.58 1.61
C PRO A 313 -17.47 8.21 0.78
N ALA A 314 -16.45 7.70 1.46
CA ALA A 314 -15.19 7.29 0.84
C ALA A 314 -14.63 6.01 1.46
N VAL A 315 -13.97 5.21 0.64
CA VAL A 315 -13.37 3.92 1.02
C VAL A 315 -11.90 3.88 0.63
N LEU A 316 -11.09 3.30 1.47
CA LEU A 316 -9.75 2.84 1.15
C LEU A 316 -9.81 1.32 1.10
N LEU A 317 -9.75 0.76 -0.11
CA LEU A 317 -9.90 -0.65 -0.36
C LEU A 317 -8.54 -1.35 -0.18
N GLY A 318 -8.39 -2.04 0.94
CA GLY A 318 -7.15 -2.68 1.35
C GLY A 318 -6.94 -4.07 0.73
N TRP A 319 -5.76 -4.61 1.01
CA TRP A 319 -5.33 -5.93 0.55
C TRP A 319 -6.22 -7.07 1.08
N ASP A 320 -6.81 -6.93 2.26
CA ASP A 320 -7.77 -7.86 2.84
C ASP A 320 -8.99 -8.13 1.95
N ALA A 321 -9.60 -7.09 1.41
CA ALA A 321 -10.74 -7.21 0.50
C ALA A 321 -10.29 -7.75 -0.87
N LEU A 322 -9.15 -7.28 -1.39
CA LEU A 322 -8.63 -7.67 -2.70
C LEU A 322 -8.23 -9.14 -2.75
N ARG A 323 -7.53 -9.64 -1.73
CA ARG A 323 -7.08 -11.05 -1.67
C ARG A 323 -8.22 -12.03 -1.38
N GLY A 324 -9.33 -11.56 -0.84
CA GLY A 324 -10.45 -12.39 -0.42
C GLY A 324 -10.32 -12.99 0.98
N GLY A 325 -11.47 -13.33 1.57
CA GLY A 325 -11.54 -14.14 2.78
C GLY A 325 -11.36 -15.64 2.47
N GLY A 326 -10.64 -16.37 3.33
CA GLY A 326 -10.83 -17.82 3.46
C GLY A 326 -10.02 -18.75 2.55
N GLY A 327 -8.70 -18.55 2.39
CA GLY A 327 -7.80 -19.59 1.86
C GLY A 327 -8.03 -20.02 0.40
N THR A 328 -8.89 -19.31 -0.32
CA THR A 328 -9.16 -19.48 -1.75
C THR A 328 -8.04 -18.85 -2.57
N ALA A 329 -7.78 -19.44 -3.73
CA ALA A 329 -6.84 -18.85 -4.67
C ALA A 329 -7.48 -17.60 -5.27
N ARG A 330 -6.72 -16.51 -5.38
CA ARG A 330 -7.17 -15.24 -5.96
C ARG A 330 -6.22 -14.84 -7.08
N ARG A 331 -6.74 -14.24 -8.13
CA ARG A 331 -5.93 -13.62 -9.17
C ARG A 331 -6.36 -12.18 -9.37
N ILE A 332 -5.42 -11.25 -9.17
CA ILE A 332 -5.63 -9.82 -9.28
C ILE A 332 -4.67 -9.31 -10.34
N VAL A 333 -5.16 -8.62 -11.37
CA VAL A 333 -4.31 -8.05 -12.42
C VAL A 333 -4.49 -6.54 -12.47
N PHE A 334 -3.42 -5.81 -12.14
CA PHE A 334 -3.35 -4.35 -12.23
C PHE A 334 -2.89 -3.96 -13.63
N GLY A 335 -3.80 -3.50 -14.48
CA GLY A 335 -3.48 -3.02 -15.83
C GLY A 335 -3.37 -1.50 -15.87
N THR A 336 -2.22 -0.97 -16.30
CA THR A 336 -1.91 0.46 -16.22
C THR A 336 -2.67 1.33 -17.22
N ARG A 337 -3.24 0.73 -18.28
CA ARG A 337 -3.94 1.44 -19.37
C ARG A 337 -5.36 0.98 -19.67
N ARG A 338 -5.84 -0.10 -19.03
CA ARG A 338 -7.11 -0.76 -19.41
C ARG A 338 -8.01 -1.14 -18.22
N GLY A 339 -7.74 -0.56 -17.04
CA GLY A 339 -8.42 -0.91 -15.79
C GLY A 339 -7.80 -2.15 -15.11
N PHE A 340 -8.47 -2.69 -14.10
CA PHE A 340 -8.00 -3.89 -13.38
C PHE A 340 -8.93 -5.08 -13.59
N LEU A 341 -8.37 -6.28 -13.44
CA LEU A 341 -9.10 -7.54 -13.55
C LEU A 341 -9.01 -8.32 -12.24
N LEU A 342 -10.08 -9.04 -11.89
CA LEU A 342 -10.17 -9.82 -10.67
C LEU A 342 -10.92 -11.14 -10.88
N ALA A 343 -10.39 -12.25 -10.36
CA ALA A 343 -11.02 -13.57 -10.31
C ALA A 343 -10.91 -14.13 -8.89
#